data_AF-M0CJX1-F1
#
_entry.id   AF-M0CJX1-F1
#
_cell.length_a   1.000
_cell.length_b   1.000
_cell.length_c   1.000
_cell.angle_alpha   90.00
_cell.angle_beta   90.00
_cell.angle_gamma   90.00
#
_symmetry.space_group_name_H-M   'P 1'
#
loop_
_entity.id
_entity.type
_entity.pdbx_description
1 polymer ?
#
loop_
_entity_poly.entity_id
_entity_poly.type
_entity_poly.pdbx_seq_one_letter_code
_entity_poly.pdbx_strand_id
1 'polypeptide(L)' 'MTTVWRAFLTASAVLLGFLILAIPFIERGTGTFLISVVSFAMLAVIFVASAAFIRADWDPFEDLW' A
#
# COMPACT_ATOMS: atom_id res chain seq x y z
N MET A 1 -17.26 2.51 -10.25
CA MET A 1 -16.79 1.12 -10.48
C MET A 1 -15.45 0.86 -9.75
N THR A 2 -15.44 0.40 -8.48
CA THR A 2 -14.21 0.39 -7.62
C THR A 2 -13.09 -0.61 -7.97
N THR A 3 -13.05 -1.17 -9.18
CA THR A 3 -12.07 -2.21 -9.60
C THR A 3 -10.63 -1.75 -9.41
N VAL A 4 -10.31 -0.51 -9.79
CA VAL A 4 -8.97 0.08 -9.65
C VAL A 4 -8.56 0.18 -8.18
N TRP A 5 -9.42 0.73 -7.33
CA TRP A 5 -9.15 0.82 -5.90
C TRP A 5 -9.02 -0.54 -5.22
N ARG A 6 -9.80 -1.53 -5.64
CA ARG A 6 -9.68 -2.91 -5.14
C ARG A 6 -8.35 -3.54 -5.52
N ALA A 7 -7.84 -3.26 -6.73
CA ALA A 7 -6.52 -3.70 -7.14
C ALA A 7 -5.42 -3.07 -6.29
N PHE A 8 -5.45 -1.75 -6.08
CA PHE A 8 -4.49 -1.05 -5.22
C PHE A 8 -4.54 -1.53 -3.77
N LEU A 9 -5.75 -1.71 -3.22
CA LEU A 9 -5.94 -2.23 -1.86
C LEU A 9 -5.33 -3.62 -1.72
N THR A 10 -5.60 -4.52 -2.66
CA THR A 10 -5.13 -5.90 -2.59
C THR A 10 -3.61 -5.97 -2.78
N ALA A 11 -3.06 -5.26 -3.76
CA ALA A 11 -1.63 -5.23 -4.02
C ALA A 11 -0.84 -4.65 -2.84
N SER A 12 -1.29 -3.51 -2.30
CA SER A 12 -0.65 -2.90 -1.13
C SER A 12 -0.72 -3.80 0.11
N ALA A 13 -1.84 -4.50 0.33
CA ALA A 13 -1.97 -5.46 1.43
C ALA A 13 -0.95 -6.61 1.33
N VAL A 14 -0.82 -7.20 0.13
CA VAL A 14 0.13 -8.30 -0.12
C VAL A 14 1.57 -7.82 0.08
N LEU A 15 1.93 -6.67 -0.50
CA LEU A 15 3.27 -6.10 -0.37
C LEU A 15 3.60 -5.71 1.07
N LEU A 16 2.64 -5.17 1.83
CA LEU A 16 2.80 -4.92 3.27
C LEU A 16 3.05 -6.22 4.02
N GLY A 17 2.30 -7.28 3.72
CA GLY A 17 2.48 -8.60 4.33
C GLY A 17 3.91 -9.10 4.12
N PHE A 18 4.41 -9.07 2.87
CA PHE A 18 5.79 -9.47 2.58
C PHE A 18 6.82 -8.58 3.24
N LEU A 19 6.60 -7.27 3.26
CA LEU A 19 7.51 -6.33 3.91
C LEU A 19 7.60 -6.60 5.42
N ILE A 20 6.46 -6.81 6.09
CA ILE A 20 6.41 -7.13 7.51
C ILE A 20 7.16 -8.44 7.80
N LEU A 21 6.96 -9.46 6.98
CA LEU A 21 7.70 -10.73 7.09
C LEU A 21 9.20 -10.57 6.87
N ALA A 22 9.62 -9.58 6.07
CA ALA A 22 11.03 -9.30 5.82
C ALA A 22 11.72 -8.54 6.97
N ILE A 23 11.00 -7.76 7.78
CA ILE A 23 11.57 -6.90 8.84
C ILE A 23 12.61 -7.60 9.73
N PRO A 24 12.40 -8.84 10.23
CA PRO A 24 13.36 -9.50 11.12
C PRO A 24 14.74 -9.74 10.48
N PHE A 25 14.81 -9.78 9.15
CA PHE A 25 16.02 -10.04 8.38
C PHE A 25 16.75 -8.76 7.95
N ILE A 26 16.22 -7.59 8.28
CA ILE A 26 16.78 -6.30 7.90
C ILE A 26 17.66 -5.77 9.03
N GLU A 27 18.95 -5.62 8.75
CA GLU A 27 19.90 -5.05 9.70
C GLU A 27 19.63 -3.55 9.92
N ARG A 28 19.51 -3.15 11.19
CA ARG A 28 19.24 -1.76 11.59
C ARG A 28 20.44 -0.86 11.29
N GLY A 29 20.18 0.39 10.95
CA GLY A 29 21.23 1.39 10.67
C GLY A 29 21.81 1.32 9.25
N THR A 30 21.29 0.43 8.40
CA THR A 30 21.69 0.31 6.99
C THR A 30 20.76 1.11 6.07
N GLY A 31 21.20 1.36 4.82
CA GLY A 31 20.33 1.93 3.79
C GLY A 31 19.09 1.10 3.52
N THR A 32 19.20 -0.23 3.58
CA THR A 32 18.08 -1.17 3.44
C THR A 32 17.03 -0.97 4.53
N PHE A 33 17.44 -0.70 5.77
CA PHE A 33 16.51 -0.36 6.84
C PHE A 33 15.71 0.90 6.53
N LEU A 34 16.37 1.97 6.05
CA LEU A 34 15.67 3.20 5.69
C LEU A 34 14.66 2.97 4.55
N ILE A 35 15.07 2.23 3.51
CA ILE A 35 14.20 1.84 2.39
C ILE A 35 12.99 1.06 2.89
N SER A 36 13.17 0.14 3.83
CA SER A 36 12.07 -0.64 4.38
C SER A 36 11.04 0.23 5.12
N VAL A 37 11.50 1.24 5.88
CA VAL A 37 10.63 2.17 6.61
C VAL A 37 9.85 3.07 5.63
N VAL A 38 10.52 3.63 4.64
CA VAL A 38 9.88 4.48 3.62
C VAL A 38 8.88 3.67 2.79
N SER A 39 9.24 2.45 2.40
CA SER A 39 8.35 1.54 1.66
C SER A 39 7.12 1.19 2.48
N PHE A 40 7.30 0.91 3.78
CA PHE A 40 6.19 0.65 4.70
C PHE A 40 5.24 1.85 4.76
N ALA A 41 5.77 3.06 4.94
CA ALA A 41 4.96 4.28 4.99
C ALA A 41 4.18 4.49 3.69
N MET A 42 4.83 4.37 2.53
CA MET A 42 4.17 4.51 1.23
C MET A 42 3.05 3.48 1.04
N LEU A 43 3.33 2.19 1.31
CA LEU A 43 2.36 1.13 1.15
C LEU A 43 1.18 1.26 2.13
N ALA A 44 1.45 1.65 3.38
CA ALA A 44 0.41 1.90 4.38
C ALA A 44 -0.51 3.06 3.95
N VAL A 45 0.06 4.15 3.42
CA VAL A 45 -0.73 5.27 2.88
C VAL A 45 -1.62 4.82 1.73
N ILE A 46 -1.08 4.06 0.76
CA ILE A 46 -1.86 3.55 -0.38
C ILE A 46 -2.97 2.62 0.10
N PHE A 47 -2.67 1.71 1.02
CA PHE A 47 -3.65 0.78 1.58
C PHE A 47 -4.80 1.52 2.27
N VAL A 48 -4.48 2.46 3.16
CA VAL A 48 -5.48 3.24 3.90
C VAL A 48 -6.28 4.16 2.97
N ALA A 49 -5.63 4.85 2.04
CA ALA A 49 -6.31 5.73 1.08
C ALA A 49 -7.25 4.93 0.18
N SER A 50 -6.80 3.79 -0.36
CA SER A 50 -7.64 2.92 -1.19
C SER A 50 -8.85 2.40 -0.41
N ALA A 51 -8.65 1.99 0.84
CA ALA A 51 -9.75 1.56 1.72
C ALA A 51 -10.74 2.71 1.99
N ALA A 52 -10.24 3.92 2.24
CA ALA A 52 -11.05 5.10 2.46
C ALA A 52 -11.86 5.49 1.23
N PHE A 53 -11.27 5.45 0.03
CA PHE A 53 -11.96 5.77 -1.23
C PHE A 53 -13.04 4.74 -1.58
N ILE A 54 -12.78 3.45 -1.38
CA ILE A 54 -13.81 2.40 -1.51
C ILE A 54 -14.96 2.65 -0.53
N ARG A 55 -14.64 3.02 0.72
CA ARG A 55 -15.66 3.28 1.74
C ARG A 55 -16.49 4.53 1.44
N ALA A 56 -15.88 5.54 0.85
CA ALA A 56 -16.55 6.78 0.43
C ALA A 56 -17.24 6.65 -0.94
N ASP A 57 -17.15 5.48 -1.59
CA ASP A 57 -17.59 5.23 -2.97
C ASP A 57 -17.08 6.30 -3.96
N TRP A 58 -15.86 6.79 -3.72
CA TRP A 58 -15.26 7.83 -4.53
C TRP A 58 -14.46 7.20 -5.68
N ASP A 59 -14.90 7.44 -6.91
CA ASP A 59 -14.27 6.91 -8.11
C ASP A 59 -13.95 8.04 -9.12
N PRO A 60 -12.76 8.64 -9.05
CA PRO A 60 -12.35 9.68 -10.01
C PRO A 60 -12.09 9.12 -11.41
N PHE A 61 -12.12 7.79 -11.58
CA PHE A 61 -11.89 7.13 -12.86
C PHE A 61 -13.21 6.76 -13.57
N GLU A 62 -14.36 7.05 -12.97
CA GLU A 62 -15.67 6.72 -13.52
C GLU A 62 -15.93 7.35 -14.89
N ASP A 63 -15.39 8.55 -15.14
CA ASP A 63 -15.56 9.31 -16.39
C ASP A 63 -14.44 9.08 -17.42
N LEU A 64 -13.48 8.17 -17.15
CA LEU A 64 -12.32 7.95 -18.03
C LEU A 64 -12.55 6.87 -19.11
N TRP A 65 -13.74 6.27 -19.18
CA TRP A 65 -14.18 5.33 -20.22
C TRP A 65 -15.46 5.77 -20.90
#